data_AF-A0A971ZUY6-F1
#
_entry.id   AF-A0A971ZUY6-F1
#
_cell.length_a   1.000
_cell.length_b   1.000
_cell.length_c   1.000
_cell.angle_alpha   90.00
_cell.angle_beta   90.00
_cell.angle_gamma   90.00
#
_symmetry.space_group_name_H-M   'P 1'
#
loop_
_entity.id
_entity.type
_entity.pdbx_description
1 polymer ?
#
loop_
_entity_poly.entity_id
_entity_poly.type
_entity_poly.pdbx_seq_one_letter_code
_entity_poly.pdbx_strand_id
1 'polypeptide(L)'
;MSVEQQAAIDAIVASSCLVELETLMVALTRLFHRWSNSIRVEELKGTTVAEVEATMAVDIGGLRSSLVKRLGLGAKSKTSDILPPLQRLGEAAGERIAQWPCSPQEKAAAWLQAVADTTESCSEHEAAVYLASRGTVSDTVADVIRDDWKEAAARVVTGFLGEASQEGFSSEASVVRGASTGDLPHFWDMTETQRFTIDATMLRTASWFDIGGFDHWWKRVDSDLQESLTLDGVGVYGPKAAQHLFALCRSDEALRRFPGTLRQFLARVVAGQIQGRPPWYVSHDHYTGMTLQAFPLVAASILFCSRRLGGRGIDQAVLDDAANHLLEEAAADGGWPLRAGQPGADIETTAMAVHGLAIHKPLGWTRPAQKAAEFLLSRQHGIGYWSTKGGPGPAYLTVLTLDAIALAHGEESLTFAIDALPDPEQDDRPGPEADEKNVFRRVGEGWEVRYDGGKKIVLLGTSLGPASIAYLLERPNKKVSAIDLDKAVGDSQHAARERIDLNHEELESADQMPNCQEVADRDALRAAEAALTEARCKLEEAKQSGDVTETESLETQIDQLEHYLKSARGLSGKTRSFADVRERARSRVAARIRRTLKKLEKECPALAKHLDAKIDFGGNLQYCPAADVRWVTS
;
A
#
# COMPACT_ATOMS: atom_id res chain seq x y z
N MET A 1 35.99 16.45 20.06
CA MET A 1 34.79 16.25 20.90
C MET A 1 35.11 16.70 22.31
N SER A 2 34.27 17.53 22.93
CA SER A 2 34.50 18.07 24.27
C SER A 2 33.93 17.16 25.38
N VAL A 3 34.35 17.38 26.63
CA VAL A 3 33.83 16.64 27.80
C VAL A 3 32.34 16.92 28.00
N GLU A 4 31.89 18.15 27.75
CA GLU A 4 30.48 18.54 27.85
C GLU A 4 29.63 17.83 26.79
N GLN A 5 30.17 17.67 25.57
CA GLN A 5 29.49 16.91 24.50
C GLN A 5 29.33 15.45 24.85
N GLN A 6 30.37 14.81 25.43
CA GLN A 6 30.26 13.42 25.87
C GLN A 6 29.23 13.27 27.01
N ALA A 7 29.25 14.16 28.00
CA ALA A 7 28.28 14.14 29.10
C ALA A 7 26.84 14.36 28.60
N ALA A 8 26.64 15.22 27.60
CA ALA A 8 25.34 15.42 26.96
C ALA A 8 24.87 14.15 26.23
N ILE A 9 25.75 13.48 25.49
CA ILE A 9 25.46 12.19 24.83
C ILE A 9 25.03 11.15 25.86
N ASP A 10 25.82 10.98 26.93
CA ASP A 10 25.52 10.01 27.98
C ASP A 10 24.17 10.31 28.66
N ALA A 11 23.85 11.58 28.89
CA ALA A 11 22.56 12.00 29.45
C ALA A 11 21.38 11.75 28.49
N ILE A 12 21.55 12.02 27.20
CA ILE A 12 20.54 11.71 26.16
C ILE A 12 20.26 10.22 26.16
N VAL A 13 21.30 9.39 26.09
CA VAL A 13 21.17 7.93 26.01
C VAL A 13 20.59 7.34 27.30
N ALA A 14 20.95 7.88 28.47
CA ALA A 14 20.46 7.38 29.75
C ALA A 14 18.99 7.75 30.03
N SER A 15 18.51 8.86 29.48
CA SER A 15 17.14 9.37 29.72
C SER A 15 16.11 8.88 28.71
N SER A 16 16.53 8.39 27.54
CA SER A 16 15.62 7.95 26.49
C SER A 16 15.17 6.50 26.65
N CYS A 17 13.91 6.24 26.27
CA CYS A 17 13.38 4.89 26.15
C CYS A 17 13.86 4.20 24.87
N LEU A 18 13.63 2.88 24.73
CA LEU A 18 14.10 2.09 23.58
C LEU A 18 13.61 2.68 22.24
N VAL A 19 12.31 2.98 22.14
CA VAL A 19 11.70 3.54 20.93
C VAL A 19 12.35 4.87 20.55
N GLU A 20 12.56 5.76 21.52
CA GLU A 20 13.24 7.05 21.27
C GLU A 20 14.67 6.86 20.75
N LEU A 21 15.41 5.88 21.29
CA LEU A 21 16.77 5.58 20.84
C LEU A 21 16.78 4.99 19.43
N GLU A 22 15.80 4.15 19.08
CA GLU A 22 15.68 3.59 17.73
C GLU A 22 15.26 4.65 16.72
N THR A 23 14.29 5.50 17.03
CA THR A 23 13.91 6.65 16.20
C THR A 23 15.11 7.56 15.98
N LEU A 24 15.88 7.84 17.04
CA LEU A 24 17.12 8.60 16.95
C LEU A 24 18.13 7.91 16.02
N MET A 25 18.34 6.60 16.17
CA MET A 25 19.28 5.83 15.34
C MET A 25 18.89 5.82 13.87
N VAL A 26 17.62 5.55 13.57
CA VAL A 26 17.09 5.56 12.19
C VAL A 26 17.28 6.94 11.57
N ALA A 27 16.90 8.00 12.28
CA ALA A 27 17.05 9.36 11.79
C ALA A 27 18.53 9.75 11.56
N LEU A 28 19.44 9.34 12.46
CA LEU A 28 20.88 9.56 12.30
C LEU A 28 21.42 8.78 11.08
N THR A 29 21.07 7.50 10.92
CA THR A 29 21.48 6.70 9.76
C THR A 29 21.01 7.32 8.45
N ARG A 30 19.76 7.80 8.38
CA ARG A 30 19.25 8.50 7.19
C ARG A 30 19.96 9.82 6.94
N LEU A 31 20.22 10.61 7.99
CA LEU A 31 20.99 11.85 7.89
C LEU A 31 22.41 11.57 7.35
N PHE A 32 23.07 10.52 7.81
CA PHE A 32 24.37 10.09 7.28
C PHE A 32 24.29 9.59 5.84
N HIS A 33 23.26 8.81 5.48
CA HIS A 33 23.10 8.29 4.12
C HIS A 33 22.81 9.41 3.11
N ARG A 34 21.91 10.34 3.43
CA ARG A 34 21.69 11.55 2.63
C ARG A 34 22.96 12.37 2.52
N TRP A 35 23.68 12.56 3.62
CA TRP A 35 24.93 13.31 3.56
C TRP A 35 26.00 12.63 2.69
N SER A 36 26.08 11.30 2.72
CA SER A 36 26.99 10.53 1.86
C SER A 36 26.60 10.58 0.38
N ASN A 37 25.31 10.59 0.05
CA ASN A 37 24.82 10.59 -1.33
C ASN A 37 24.74 11.99 -1.95
N SER A 38 24.51 13.03 -1.14
CA SER A 38 24.54 14.43 -1.56
C SER A 38 25.95 14.96 -1.84
N ILE A 39 27.00 14.21 -1.50
CA ILE A 39 28.38 14.54 -1.86
C ILE A 39 28.80 13.72 -3.08
N ARG A 40 28.56 14.24 -4.29
CA ARG A 40 29.37 13.87 -5.45
C ARG A 40 30.64 14.71 -5.41
N VAL A 41 31.79 14.05 -5.21
CA VAL A 41 33.12 14.68 -5.10
C VAL A 41 33.44 15.57 -6.31
N GLU A 42 32.84 15.30 -7.47
CA GLU A 42 33.01 16.06 -8.71
C GLU A 42 32.13 17.32 -8.82
N GLU A 43 31.00 17.40 -8.09
CA GLU A 43 30.06 18.53 -8.11
C GLU A 43 30.36 19.60 -7.03
N LEU A 44 31.29 19.33 -6.10
CA LEU A 44 31.71 20.25 -5.04
C LEU A 44 32.69 21.36 -5.49
N LYS A 45 33.07 21.40 -6.77
CA LYS A 45 33.86 22.50 -7.33
C LYS A 45 32.95 23.67 -7.72
N GLY A 46 32.49 24.44 -6.73
CA GLY A 46 31.86 25.75 -6.97
C GLY A 46 30.56 26.01 -6.20
N THR A 47 30.00 25.01 -5.52
CA THR A 47 28.77 25.17 -4.72
C THR A 47 29.07 25.89 -3.41
N THR A 48 28.23 26.87 -3.07
CA THR A 48 28.33 27.63 -1.82
C THR A 48 27.70 26.85 -0.66
N VAL A 49 28.15 27.12 0.58
CA VAL A 49 27.62 26.49 1.80
C VAL A 49 26.10 26.67 1.92
N ALA A 50 25.55 27.79 1.42
CA ALA A 50 24.12 28.08 1.44
C ALA A 50 23.30 27.18 0.51
N GLU A 51 23.85 26.76 -0.64
CA GLU A 51 23.18 25.85 -1.60
C GLU A 51 23.14 24.41 -1.05
N VAL A 52 24.20 24.00 -0.35
CA VAL A 52 24.23 22.74 0.39
C VAL A 52 23.22 22.76 1.54
N GLU A 53 23.10 23.89 2.26
CA GLU A 53 22.12 24.04 3.35
C GLU A 53 20.66 24.07 2.85
N ALA A 54 20.38 24.65 1.68
CA ALA A 54 19.06 24.67 1.06
C ALA A 54 18.61 23.27 0.57
N THR A 55 19.55 22.46 0.06
CA THR A 55 19.28 21.08 -0.37
C THR A 55 18.98 20.14 0.81
N MET A 56 19.43 20.50 2.01
CA MET A 56 19.23 19.74 3.26
C MET A 56 17.92 20.08 4.01
N ALA A 57 17.05 20.93 3.44
CA ALA A 57 15.91 21.53 4.13
C ALA A 57 14.58 20.75 4.03
N VAL A 58 14.59 19.45 3.70
CA VAL A 58 13.38 18.61 3.78
C VAL A 58 13.39 17.79 5.09
N ASP A 59 12.53 18.26 6.00
CA ASP A 59 11.93 17.66 7.20
C ASP A 59 12.76 16.92 8.28
N ILE A 60 14.09 17.12 8.33
CA ILE A 60 14.89 16.83 9.55
C ILE A 60 15.12 18.09 10.39
N GLY A 61 14.57 19.24 9.98
CA GLY A 61 14.79 20.53 10.65
C GLY A 61 14.48 20.51 12.15
N GLY A 62 13.43 19.80 12.55
CA GLY A 62 13.03 19.62 13.95
C GLY A 62 14.00 18.76 14.77
N LEU A 63 14.40 17.59 14.24
CA LEU A 63 15.30 16.68 14.95
C LEU A 63 16.73 17.22 14.99
N ARG A 64 17.21 17.79 13.88
CA ARG A 64 18.52 18.46 13.77
C ARG A 64 18.59 19.65 14.73
N SER A 65 17.60 20.54 14.76
CA SER A 65 17.62 21.70 15.66
C SER A 65 17.54 21.32 17.13
N SER A 66 16.72 20.32 17.47
CA SER A 66 16.59 19.78 18.84
C SER A 66 17.88 19.09 19.32
N LEU A 67 18.48 18.22 18.50
CA LEU A 67 19.71 17.50 18.82
C LEU A 67 20.93 18.43 18.87
N VAL A 68 21.05 19.36 17.91
CA VAL A 68 22.09 20.40 17.90
C VAL A 68 22.03 21.21 19.20
N LYS A 69 20.83 21.61 19.64
CA LYS A 69 20.63 22.31 20.91
C LYS A 69 21.01 21.45 22.12
N ARG A 70 20.60 20.17 22.17
CA ARG A 70 20.92 19.24 23.26
C ARG A 70 22.41 18.91 23.35
N LEU A 71 23.13 18.90 22.23
CA LEU A 71 24.57 18.67 22.14
C LEU A 71 25.40 19.94 22.39
N GLY A 72 24.77 21.08 22.71
CA GLY A 72 25.46 22.36 22.93
C GLY A 72 26.09 22.95 21.67
N LEU A 73 25.65 22.53 20.48
CA LEU A 73 26.10 23.02 19.19
C LEU A 73 25.24 24.24 18.79
N GLY A 74 25.87 25.25 18.18
CA GLY A 74 25.18 26.47 17.76
C GLY A 74 24.56 26.34 16.38
N ALA A 75 23.57 27.19 16.05
CA ALA A 75 22.94 27.22 14.72
C ALA A 75 23.92 27.52 13.56
N LYS A 76 25.12 28.03 13.87
CA LYS A 76 26.22 28.33 12.92
C LYS A 76 27.37 27.31 12.95
N SER A 77 27.22 26.18 13.64
CA SER A 77 28.27 25.15 13.73
C SER A 77 28.53 24.54 12.35
N LYS A 78 29.81 24.36 11.99
CA LYS A 78 30.18 23.73 10.71
C LYS A 78 29.91 22.24 10.76
N THR A 79 29.73 21.61 9.59
CA THR A 79 29.48 20.17 9.49
C THR A 79 30.61 19.33 10.11
N SER A 80 31.87 19.82 10.05
CA SER A 80 33.03 19.21 10.72
C SER A 80 32.91 19.16 12.26
N ASP A 81 32.14 20.07 12.84
CA ASP A 81 32.00 20.22 14.29
C ASP A 81 30.79 19.42 14.81
N ILE A 82 29.80 19.21 13.95
CA ILE A 82 28.54 18.49 14.23
C ILE A 82 28.71 16.98 14.05
N LEU A 83 29.50 16.56 13.07
CA LEU A 83 29.59 15.17 12.65
C LEU A 83 30.12 14.21 13.73
N PRO A 84 31.26 14.47 14.38
CA PRO A 84 31.79 13.55 15.38
C PRO A 84 30.85 13.34 16.58
N PRO A 85 30.22 14.38 17.17
CA PRO A 85 29.22 14.19 18.23
C PRO A 85 27.99 13.38 17.80
N LEU A 86 27.49 13.58 16.57
CA LEU A 86 26.35 12.80 16.07
C LEU A 86 26.71 11.34 15.82
N GLN A 87 27.90 11.06 15.28
CA GLN A 87 28.40 9.69 15.14
C GLN A 87 28.52 9.01 16.50
N ARG A 88 29.13 9.69 17.49
CA ARG A 88 29.26 9.14 18.83
C ARG A 88 27.91 8.95 19.53
N LEU A 89 26.96 9.86 19.32
CA LEU A 89 25.59 9.70 19.80
C LEU A 89 24.93 8.45 19.21
N GLY A 90 25.10 8.22 17.90
CA GLY A 90 24.60 7.03 17.23
C GLY A 90 25.26 5.75 17.76
N GLU A 91 26.59 5.73 17.92
CA GLU A 91 27.30 4.59 18.51
C GLU A 91 26.81 4.30 19.94
N ALA A 92 26.69 5.33 20.79
CA ALA A 92 26.24 5.19 22.16
C ALA A 92 24.77 4.73 22.27
N ALA A 93 23.89 5.24 21.41
CA ALA A 93 22.52 4.76 21.30
C ALA A 93 22.48 3.29 20.86
N GLY A 94 23.26 2.92 19.83
CA GLY A 94 23.38 1.54 19.38
C GLY A 94 23.92 0.58 20.44
N GLU A 95 24.96 0.96 21.18
CA GLU A 95 25.51 0.23 22.32
C GLU A 95 24.44 0.02 23.41
N ARG A 96 23.64 1.06 23.71
CA ARG A 96 22.56 0.99 24.70
C ARG A 96 21.41 0.09 24.26
N ILE A 97 20.97 0.19 23.01
CA ILE A 97 19.92 -0.67 22.43
C ILE A 97 20.37 -2.13 22.44
N ALA A 98 21.62 -2.41 22.09
CA ALA A 98 22.17 -3.77 22.09
C ALA A 98 22.07 -4.43 23.47
N GLN A 99 22.30 -3.66 24.54
CA GLN A 99 22.24 -4.11 25.93
C GLN A 99 20.84 -4.04 26.55
N TRP A 100 19.84 -3.53 25.84
CA TRP A 100 18.48 -3.38 26.37
C TRP A 100 17.86 -4.74 26.69
N PRO A 101 17.29 -4.96 27.90
CA PRO A 101 16.80 -6.25 28.35
C PRO A 101 15.43 -6.60 27.73
N CYS A 102 15.42 -6.78 26.42
CA CYS A 102 14.27 -7.21 25.62
C CYS A 102 14.68 -8.35 24.69
N SER A 103 13.70 -9.13 24.27
CA SER A 103 13.88 -10.19 23.27
C SER A 103 14.32 -9.59 21.93
N PRO A 104 15.04 -10.37 21.09
CA PRO A 104 15.33 -10.00 19.71
C PRO A 104 14.10 -9.51 18.94
N GLN A 105 12.95 -10.17 19.12
CA GLN A 105 11.70 -9.84 18.43
C GLN A 105 11.13 -8.49 18.87
N GLU A 106 11.16 -8.18 20.18
CA GLU A 106 10.75 -6.87 20.71
C GLU A 106 11.65 -5.75 20.16
N LYS A 107 12.96 -6.01 20.10
CA LYS A 107 13.95 -5.08 19.53
C LYS A 107 13.69 -4.83 18.04
N ALA A 108 13.35 -5.88 17.29
CA ALA A 108 12.97 -5.75 15.88
C ALA A 108 11.66 -4.97 15.69
N ALA A 109 10.64 -5.26 16.51
CA ALA A 109 9.36 -4.58 16.45
C ALA A 109 9.47 -3.09 16.77
N ALA A 110 10.29 -2.75 17.77
CA ALA A 110 10.55 -1.37 18.14
C ALA A 110 11.35 -0.64 17.04
N TRP A 111 12.36 -1.28 16.45
CA TRP A 111 13.04 -0.73 15.27
C TRP A 111 12.09 -0.51 14.08
N LEU A 112 11.17 -1.45 13.80
CA LEU A 112 10.15 -1.27 12.76
C LEU A 112 9.19 -0.12 13.10
N GLN A 113 8.83 0.07 14.37
CA GLN A 113 8.06 1.24 14.80
C GLN A 113 8.81 2.53 14.48
N ALA A 114 10.08 2.62 14.83
CA ALA A 114 10.92 3.79 14.53
C ALA A 114 11.04 4.05 13.03
N VAL A 115 11.17 3.01 12.20
CA VAL A 115 11.17 3.13 10.74
C VAL A 115 9.83 3.63 10.23
N ALA A 116 8.72 3.05 10.70
CA ALA A 116 7.37 3.40 10.27
C ALA A 116 7.00 4.86 10.62
N ASP A 117 7.31 5.31 11.84
CA ASP A 117 7.06 6.67 12.33
C ASP A 117 7.81 7.75 11.56
N THR A 118 8.84 7.35 10.82
CA THR A 118 9.71 8.25 10.09
C THR A 118 9.76 7.91 8.60
N THR A 119 8.86 7.06 8.09
CA THR A 119 8.87 6.53 6.72
C THR A 119 9.10 7.64 5.70
N GLU A 120 10.13 7.52 4.86
CA GLU A 120 10.43 8.50 3.80
C GLU A 120 10.41 7.89 2.39
N SER A 121 10.39 6.56 2.32
CA SER A 121 10.46 5.78 1.09
C SER A 121 9.36 4.74 1.08
N CYS A 122 8.82 4.47 -0.11
CA CYS A 122 7.79 3.46 -0.26
C CYS A 122 8.26 2.07 0.16
N SER A 123 9.56 1.83 0.08
CA SER A 123 10.17 0.57 0.48
C SER A 123 10.17 0.27 1.98
N GLU A 124 10.01 1.30 2.81
CA GLU A 124 9.98 1.17 4.27
C GLU A 124 8.58 0.80 4.78
N HIS A 125 7.55 0.86 3.93
CA HIS A 125 6.18 0.49 4.29
C HIS A 125 6.02 -0.96 4.78
N GLU A 126 6.96 -1.88 4.51
CA GLU A 126 6.94 -3.20 5.15
C GLU A 126 6.95 -3.08 6.69
N ALA A 127 7.59 -2.07 7.25
CA ALA A 127 7.54 -1.80 8.68
C ALA A 127 6.12 -1.49 9.15
N ALA A 128 5.41 -0.62 8.43
CA ALA A 128 4.02 -0.30 8.70
C ALA A 128 3.10 -1.52 8.52
N VAL A 129 3.34 -2.35 7.50
CA VAL A 129 2.62 -3.62 7.27
C VAL A 129 2.81 -4.59 8.45
N TYR A 130 4.02 -4.72 8.97
CA TYR A 130 4.27 -5.55 10.14
C TYR A 130 3.49 -5.05 11.35
N LEU A 131 3.54 -3.75 11.66
CA LEU A 131 2.81 -3.17 12.78
C LEU A 131 1.30 -3.33 12.62
N ALA A 132 0.78 -3.17 11.40
CA ALA A 132 -0.63 -3.41 11.09
C ALA A 132 -1.02 -4.86 11.36
N SER A 133 -0.17 -5.82 10.97
CA SER A 133 -0.40 -7.26 11.24
C SER A 133 -0.38 -7.63 12.72
N ARG A 134 0.20 -6.77 13.57
CA ARG A 134 0.21 -6.90 15.03
C ARG A 134 -0.88 -6.06 15.71
N GLY A 135 -1.63 -5.25 14.97
CA GLY A 135 -2.61 -4.32 15.52
C GLY A 135 -1.99 -3.18 16.34
N THR A 136 -0.72 -2.84 16.08
CA THR A 136 0.04 -1.81 16.82
C THR A 136 0.34 -0.57 15.99
N VAL A 137 -0.07 -0.54 14.72
CA VAL A 137 0.12 0.65 13.87
C VAL A 137 -0.72 1.82 14.37
N SER A 138 -0.14 3.02 14.36
CA SER A 138 -0.83 4.25 14.76
C SER A 138 -1.67 4.81 13.61
N ASP A 139 -2.79 5.48 13.93
CA ASP A 139 -3.63 6.17 12.95
C ASP A 139 -2.81 7.23 12.17
N THR A 140 -1.87 7.90 12.85
CA THR A 140 -0.97 8.88 12.23
C THR A 140 -0.14 8.27 11.11
N VAL A 141 0.46 7.09 11.32
CA VAL A 141 1.24 6.41 10.27
C VAL A 141 0.34 6.02 9.10
N ALA A 142 -0.86 5.49 9.37
CA ALA A 142 -1.80 5.12 8.32
C ALA A 142 -2.26 6.31 7.46
N ASP A 143 -2.55 7.45 8.10
CA ASP A 143 -2.98 8.68 7.42
C ASP A 143 -1.84 9.29 6.59
N VAL A 144 -0.61 9.34 7.14
CA VAL A 144 0.58 9.82 6.42
C VAL A 144 0.81 9.00 5.15
N ILE A 145 0.85 7.68 5.24
CA ILE A 145 1.04 6.81 4.08
C ILE A 145 -0.04 7.08 3.01
N ARG A 146 -1.30 7.20 3.43
CA ARG A 146 -2.42 7.41 2.51
C ARG A 146 -2.33 8.76 1.81
N ASP A 147 -1.95 9.81 2.52
CA ASP A 147 -1.84 11.15 1.95
C ASP A 147 -0.59 11.30 1.08
N ASP A 148 0.54 10.71 1.48
CA ASP A 148 1.76 10.65 0.68
C ASP A 148 1.53 9.96 -0.67
N TRP A 149 0.78 8.86 -0.70
CA TRP A 149 0.44 8.15 -1.93
C TRP A 149 -0.42 9.01 -2.86
N LYS A 150 -1.42 9.71 -2.33
CA LYS A 150 -2.26 10.62 -3.14
C LYS A 150 -1.42 11.77 -3.70
N GLU A 151 -0.56 12.36 -2.88
CA GLU A 151 0.29 13.47 -3.29
C GLU A 151 1.32 13.01 -4.35
N ALA A 152 1.96 11.86 -4.14
CA ALA A 152 2.89 11.28 -5.10
C ALA A 152 2.22 10.96 -6.44
N ALA A 153 1.02 10.36 -6.41
CA ALA A 153 0.26 10.11 -7.64
C ALA A 153 -0.16 11.41 -8.34
N ALA A 154 -0.62 12.41 -7.59
CA ALA A 154 -0.96 13.73 -8.15
C ALA A 154 0.27 14.39 -8.80
N ARG A 155 1.46 14.32 -8.17
CA ARG A 155 2.71 14.83 -8.74
C ARG A 155 3.07 14.13 -10.05
N VAL A 156 2.95 12.81 -10.13
CA VAL A 156 3.20 12.06 -11.38
C VAL A 156 2.20 12.45 -12.46
N VAL A 157 0.91 12.54 -12.14
CA VAL A 157 -0.13 12.90 -13.11
C VAL A 157 0.04 14.36 -13.57
N THR A 158 0.33 15.29 -12.67
CA THR A 158 0.61 16.69 -12.99
C THR A 158 1.88 16.86 -13.82
N GLY A 159 2.95 16.12 -13.50
CA GLY A 159 4.18 16.10 -14.31
C GLY A 159 3.91 15.60 -15.73
N PHE A 160 3.19 14.49 -15.85
CA PHE A 160 2.76 13.95 -17.13
C PHE A 160 1.84 14.91 -17.90
N LEU A 161 0.94 15.63 -17.21
CA LEU A 161 0.11 16.69 -17.78
C LEU A 161 0.92 17.88 -18.27
N GLY A 162 1.97 18.27 -17.55
CA GLY A 162 2.89 19.33 -17.97
C GLY A 162 3.52 19.01 -19.31
N GLU A 163 3.90 17.75 -19.52
CA GLU A 163 4.42 17.23 -20.80
C GLU A 163 3.31 17.07 -21.86
N ALA A 164 2.11 16.59 -21.48
CA ALA A 164 0.97 16.30 -22.37
C ALA A 164 0.08 17.52 -22.70
N SER A 165 0.35 18.70 -22.14
CA SER A 165 -0.37 19.95 -22.42
C SER A 165 -0.21 20.46 -23.87
N GLN A 166 0.65 19.80 -24.67
CA GLN A 166 0.69 19.97 -26.13
C GLN A 166 -0.40 19.17 -26.88
N GLU A 167 -1.16 18.28 -26.22
CA GLU A 167 -2.13 17.36 -26.85
C GLU A 167 -3.60 17.50 -26.36
N GLY A 168 -3.91 18.48 -25.49
CA GLY A 168 -5.31 18.92 -25.25
C GLY A 168 -6.09 18.25 -24.09
N PHE A 169 -5.41 17.68 -23.09
CA PHE A 169 -6.08 17.18 -21.87
C PHE A 169 -6.43 18.30 -20.87
N SER A 170 -7.59 18.22 -20.20
CA SER A 170 -8.16 19.31 -19.39
C SER A 170 -8.25 19.03 -17.88
N SER A 171 -7.92 17.83 -17.39
CA SER A 171 -7.88 17.48 -15.95
C SER A 171 -7.08 16.20 -15.62
N GLU A 172 -6.61 16.05 -14.37
CA GLU A 172 -5.94 14.83 -13.86
C GLU A 172 -6.79 13.56 -14.06
N ALA A 173 -8.09 13.64 -13.74
CA ALA A 173 -9.01 12.52 -13.88
C ALA A 173 -9.24 12.10 -15.35
N SER A 174 -9.11 13.04 -16.30
CA SER A 174 -9.17 12.71 -17.73
C SER A 174 -7.89 12.03 -18.25
N VAL A 175 -6.74 12.33 -17.65
CA VAL A 175 -5.47 11.68 -18.01
C VAL A 175 -5.41 10.26 -17.49
N VAL A 176 -5.74 10.01 -16.22
CA VAL A 176 -5.75 8.63 -15.68
C VAL A 176 -6.74 7.73 -16.44
N ARG A 177 -7.85 8.30 -16.95
CA ARG A 177 -8.83 7.57 -17.77
C ARG A 177 -8.44 7.45 -19.25
N GLY A 178 -7.63 8.38 -19.77
CA GLY A 178 -7.22 8.43 -21.18
C GLY A 178 -5.86 7.78 -21.46
N ALA A 179 -5.02 7.67 -20.44
CA ALA A 179 -3.72 6.98 -20.47
C ALA A 179 -3.94 5.47 -20.58
N SER A 180 -3.28 4.84 -21.55
CA SER A 180 -3.21 3.39 -21.63
C SER A 180 -2.41 2.83 -20.44
N THR A 181 -2.57 1.53 -20.18
CA THR A 181 -1.71 0.79 -19.24
C THR A 181 -0.27 0.88 -19.71
N GLY A 182 0.58 1.58 -18.95
CA GLY A 182 2.00 1.80 -19.28
C GLY A 182 2.41 3.26 -19.48
N ASP A 183 1.46 4.17 -19.70
CA ASP A 183 1.78 5.57 -20.01
C ASP A 183 2.16 6.40 -18.77
N LEU A 184 1.56 6.10 -17.61
CA LEU A 184 1.89 6.76 -16.36
C LEU A 184 3.10 6.09 -15.70
N PRO A 185 4.14 6.86 -15.31
CA PRO A 185 5.24 6.38 -14.48
C PRO A 185 4.74 5.78 -13.15
N HIS A 186 5.57 4.94 -12.53
CA HIS A 186 5.37 4.58 -11.13
C HIS A 186 5.44 5.84 -10.26
N PHE A 187 4.52 5.96 -9.28
CA PHE A 187 4.56 7.05 -8.30
C PHE A 187 5.35 6.68 -7.04
N TRP A 188 5.64 5.39 -6.83
CA TRP A 188 6.49 4.93 -5.74
C TRP A 188 7.96 4.91 -6.16
N ASP A 189 8.84 5.21 -5.21
CA ASP A 189 10.27 5.16 -5.44
C ASP A 189 10.76 3.70 -5.56
N MET A 190 11.75 3.49 -6.42
CA MET A 190 12.39 2.19 -6.60
C MET A 190 13.90 2.36 -6.50
N THR A 191 14.52 1.77 -5.48
CA THR A 191 15.98 1.59 -5.46
C THR A 191 16.36 0.30 -6.17
N GLU A 192 17.59 0.20 -6.68
CA GLU A 192 18.07 -1.01 -7.38
C GLU A 192 17.96 -2.29 -6.53
N THR A 193 18.10 -2.19 -5.21
CA THR A 193 18.03 -3.34 -4.28
C THR A 193 16.60 -3.80 -4.01
N GLN A 194 15.59 -3.01 -4.36
CA GLN A 194 14.18 -3.24 -4.03
C GLN A 194 13.32 -3.58 -5.26
N ARG A 195 13.94 -3.60 -6.44
CA ARG A 195 13.28 -3.86 -7.73
C ARG A 195 12.39 -5.10 -7.75
N PHE A 196 12.68 -6.11 -6.94
CA PHE A 196 11.96 -7.38 -6.91
C PHE A 196 11.01 -7.54 -5.71
N THR A 197 10.91 -6.54 -4.83
CA THR A 197 10.09 -6.60 -3.61
C THR A 197 9.11 -5.44 -3.48
N ILE A 198 9.34 -4.34 -4.21
CA ILE A 198 8.58 -3.10 -4.06
C ILE A 198 7.11 -3.28 -4.46
N ASP A 199 6.82 -3.96 -5.57
CA ASP A 199 5.42 -4.18 -6.01
C ASP A 199 4.63 -4.97 -4.96
N ALA A 200 5.25 -6.00 -4.39
CA ALA A 200 4.67 -6.76 -3.28
C ALA A 200 4.45 -5.88 -2.05
N THR A 201 5.42 -5.05 -1.68
CA THR A 201 5.32 -4.10 -0.57
C THR A 201 4.15 -3.13 -0.78
N MET A 202 3.99 -2.61 -2.00
CA MET A 202 2.91 -1.68 -2.34
C MET A 202 1.55 -2.36 -2.26
N LEU A 203 1.40 -3.54 -2.86
CA LEU A 203 0.15 -4.31 -2.79
C LEU A 203 -0.22 -4.69 -1.35
N ARG A 204 0.77 -5.05 -0.52
CA ARG A 204 0.58 -5.35 0.90
C ARG A 204 0.15 -4.10 1.66
N THR A 205 0.82 -2.98 1.44
CA THR A 205 0.47 -1.69 2.06
C THR A 205 -0.95 -1.30 1.71
N ALA A 206 -1.32 -1.36 0.43
CA ALA A 206 -2.67 -1.02 -0.01
C ALA A 206 -3.74 -1.91 0.66
N SER A 207 -3.47 -3.20 0.82
CA SER A 207 -4.39 -4.13 1.49
C SER A 207 -4.51 -3.90 2.99
N TRP A 208 -3.39 -3.69 3.69
CA TRP A 208 -3.39 -3.53 5.16
C TRP A 208 -3.96 -2.18 5.60
N PHE A 209 -3.91 -1.15 4.75
CA PHE A 209 -4.38 0.22 5.04
C PHE A 209 -5.66 0.63 4.29
N ASP A 210 -6.30 -0.30 3.57
CA ASP A 210 -7.50 -0.08 2.75
C ASP A 210 -7.35 1.11 1.79
N ILE A 211 -6.22 1.15 1.07
CA ILE A 211 -5.89 2.24 0.12
C ILE A 211 -6.40 1.86 -1.27
N GLY A 212 -7.53 2.47 -1.66
CA GLY A 212 -8.11 2.35 -2.99
C GLY A 212 -7.69 3.46 -3.97
N GLY A 213 -8.13 3.36 -5.23
CA GLY A 213 -7.94 4.41 -6.25
C GLY A 213 -6.72 4.24 -7.16
N PHE A 214 -5.96 3.15 -7.00
CA PHE A 214 -4.70 2.91 -7.71
C PHE A 214 -4.79 1.79 -8.77
N ASP A 215 -6.00 1.42 -9.22
CA ASP A 215 -6.22 0.29 -10.14
C ASP A 215 -5.47 0.41 -11.47
N HIS A 216 -5.20 1.63 -11.95
CA HIS A 216 -4.38 1.84 -13.15
C HIS A 216 -2.95 1.32 -12.95
N TRP A 217 -2.31 1.68 -11.84
CA TRP A 217 -0.98 1.18 -11.48
C TRP A 217 -0.96 -0.32 -11.18
N TRP A 218 -2.03 -0.87 -10.60
CA TRP A 218 -2.15 -2.32 -10.41
C TRP A 218 -2.23 -3.09 -11.73
N LYS A 219 -2.95 -2.55 -12.73
CA LYS A 219 -2.95 -3.13 -14.08
C LYS A 219 -1.59 -3.01 -14.76
N ARG A 220 -0.85 -1.93 -14.51
CA ARG A 220 0.54 -1.80 -14.97
C ARG A 220 1.42 -2.90 -14.39
N VAL A 221 1.37 -3.15 -13.08
CA VAL A 221 2.12 -4.24 -12.44
C VAL A 221 1.80 -5.59 -13.10
N ASP A 222 0.52 -5.88 -13.36
CA ASP A 222 0.14 -7.11 -14.08
C ASP A 222 0.71 -7.16 -15.51
N SER A 223 0.66 -6.04 -16.23
CA SER A 223 1.24 -5.91 -17.57
C SER A 223 2.75 -6.13 -17.58
N ASP A 224 3.48 -5.52 -16.64
CA ASP A 224 4.93 -5.65 -16.50
C ASP A 224 5.32 -7.11 -16.17
N LEU A 225 4.52 -7.79 -15.35
CA LEU A 225 4.65 -9.22 -15.07
C LEU A 225 4.38 -10.06 -16.32
N GLN A 226 3.32 -9.77 -17.08
CA GLN A 226 3.00 -10.49 -18.32
C GLN A 226 4.07 -10.28 -19.38
N GLU A 227 4.59 -9.07 -19.55
CA GLU A 227 5.70 -8.79 -20.46
C GLU A 227 6.94 -9.60 -20.07
N SER A 228 7.26 -9.66 -18.77
CA SER A 228 8.35 -10.48 -18.24
C SER A 228 8.19 -11.98 -18.58
N LEU A 229 6.96 -12.49 -18.75
CA LEU A 229 6.71 -13.88 -19.16
C LEU A 229 6.90 -14.14 -20.66
N THR A 230 6.94 -13.10 -21.49
CA THR A 230 7.04 -13.17 -22.96
C THR A 230 8.44 -12.95 -23.49
N LEU A 231 9.28 -12.18 -22.78
CA LEU A 231 10.66 -11.92 -23.18
C LEU A 231 11.52 -13.16 -22.92
N ASP A 232 11.69 -13.99 -23.94
CA ASP A 232 12.61 -15.14 -23.96
C ASP A 232 14.12 -14.74 -23.90
N GLY A 233 14.43 -13.44 -23.72
CA GLY A 233 15.79 -12.90 -23.77
C GLY A 233 16.18 -12.16 -22.48
N VAL A 234 17.05 -12.78 -21.69
CA VAL A 234 18.01 -12.10 -20.78
C VAL A 234 17.37 -11.33 -19.60
N GLY A 235 16.79 -12.04 -18.62
CA GLY A 235 16.53 -11.42 -17.30
C GLY A 235 15.57 -12.12 -16.35
N VAL A 236 14.67 -12.97 -16.87
CA VAL A 236 13.56 -13.57 -16.08
C VAL A 236 13.83 -15.04 -15.69
N TYR A 237 15.01 -15.57 -16.02
CA TYR A 237 15.44 -16.89 -15.59
C TYR A 237 16.31 -16.79 -14.35
N GLY A 238 15.92 -17.48 -13.27
CA GLY A 238 16.80 -17.75 -12.14
C GLY A 238 16.40 -17.13 -10.80
N PRO A 239 17.38 -16.91 -9.90
CA PRO A 239 17.11 -16.62 -8.49
C PRO A 239 16.30 -15.35 -8.25
N LYS A 240 16.53 -14.29 -9.05
CA LYS A 240 15.85 -13.00 -8.88
C LYS A 240 14.36 -13.05 -9.27
N ALA A 241 14.02 -13.81 -10.30
CA ALA A 241 12.63 -14.05 -10.68
C ALA A 241 11.88 -14.87 -9.61
N ALA A 242 12.55 -15.89 -9.04
CA ALA A 242 12.01 -16.65 -7.93
C ALA A 242 11.79 -15.78 -6.68
N GLN A 243 12.76 -14.90 -6.34
CA GLN A 243 12.61 -13.92 -5.27
C GLN A 243 11.42 -12.98 -5.49
N HIS A 244 11.25 -12.49 -6.72
CA HIS A 244 10.12 -11.62 -7.05
C HIS A 244 8.78 -12.32 -6.89
N LEU A 245 8.65 -13.52 -7.45
CA LEU A 245 7.45 -14.34 -7.33
C LEU A 245 7.13 -14.65 -5.85
N PHE A 246 8.14 -14.98 -5.06
CA PHE A 246 7.99 -15.22 -3.62
C PHE A 246 7.48 -13.98 -2.89
N ALA A 247 8.04 -12.80 -3.18
CA ALA A 247 7.59 -11.54 -2.60
C ALA A 247 6.12 -11.26 -2.95
N LEU A 248 5.74 -11.41 -4.24
CA LEU A 248 4.35 -11.25 -4.69
C LEU A 248 3.41 -12.26 -4.01
N CYS A 249 3.82 -13.52 -3.88
CA CYS A 249 3.01 -14.55 -3.22
C CYS A 249 2.88 -14.34 -1.71
N ARG A 250 3.68 -13.47 -1.07
CA ARG A 250 3.43 -13.00 0.31
C ARG A 250 2.27 -12.01 0.39
N SER A 251 1.87 -11.40 -0.72
CA SER A 251 0.77 -10.43 -0.79
C SER A 251 -0.56 -11.11 -1.11
N ASP A 252 -1.48 -11.09 -0.15
CA ASP A 252 -2.86 -11.56 -0.38
C ASP A 252 -3.59 -10.74 -1.44
N GLU A 253 -3.24 -9.45 -1.59
CA GLU A 253 -3.78 -8.59 -2.64
C GLU A 253 -3.27 -9.02 -4.02
N ALA A 254 -1.98 -9.37 -4.15
CA ALA A 254 -1.45 -9.86 -5.42
C ALA A 254 -2.14 -11.18 -5.82
N LEU A 255 -2.35 -12.09 -4.86
CA LEU A 255 -3.07 -13.34 -5.07
C LEU A 255 -4.52 -13.11 -5.49
N ARG A 256 -5.21 -12.08 -4.95
CA ARG A 256 -6.57 -11.72 -5.39
C ARG A 256 -6.62 -11.10 -6.77
N ARG A 257 -5.67 -10.23 -7.09
CA ARG A 257 -5.70 -9.44 -8.32
C ARG A 257 -5.18 -10.19 -9.53
N PHE A 258 -4.12 -10.98 -9.36
CA PHE A 258 -3.37 -11.57 -10.48
C PHE A 258 -3.16 -13.10 -10.38
N PRO A 259 -4.16 -13.91 -9.96
CA PRO A 259 -3.94 -15.33 -9.73
C PRO A 259 -3.50 -16.07 -11.00
N GLY A 260 -4.03 -15.68 -12.17
CA GLY A 260 -3.65 -16.25 -13.47
C GLY A 260 -2.19 -15.95 -13.84
N THR A 261 -1.78 -14.68 -13.76
CA THR A 261 -0.41 -14.23 -14.07
C THR A 261 0.61 -14.86 -13.13
N LEU A 262 0.32 -14.91 -11.81
CA LEU A 262 1.22 -15.53 -10.83
C LEU A 262 1.36 -17.04 -11.03
N ARG A 263 0.30 -17.75 -11.42
CA ARG A 263 0.36 -19.18 -11.79
C ARG A 263 1.23 -19.41 -13.03
N GLN A 264 1.11 -18.57 -14.05
CA GLN A 264 1.98 -18.63 -15.23
C GLN A 264 3.43 -18.32 -14.88
N PHE A 265 3.66 -17.38 -13.97
CA PHE A 265 5.00 -17.04 -13.50
C PHE A 265 5.62 -18.20 -12.71
N LEU A 266 4.89 -18.83 -11.81
CA LEU A 266 5.34 -20.05 -11.13
C LEU A 266 5.65 -21.17 -12.13
N ALA A 267 4.77 -21.40 -13.11
CA ALA A 267 4.99 -22.41 -14.14
C ALA A 267 6.27 -22.13 -14.94
N ARG A 268 6.58 -20.86 -15.23
CA ARG A 268 7.85 -20.46 -15.88
C ARG A 268 9.07 -20.70 -14.99
N VAL A 269 9.00 -20.38 -13.70
CA VAL A 269 10.08 -20.68 -12.74
C VAL A 269 10.34 -22.18 -12.66
N VAL A 270 9.29 -23.00 -12.66
CA VAL A 270 9.41 -24.48 -12.65
C VAL A 270 9.90 -25.02 -13.99
N ALA A 271 9.44 -24.47 -15.11
CA ALA A 271 9.82 -24.90 -16.45
C ALA A 271 11.27 -24.54 -16.83
N GLY A 272 11.93 -23.65 -16.10
CA GLY A 272 13.32 -23.20 -16.31
C GLY A 272 14.40 -24.29 -16.19
N GLN A 273 14.05 -25.56 -16.33
CA GLN A 273 14.96 -26.70 -16.29
C GLN A 273 16.02 -26.61 -17.39
N ILE A 274 17.28 -26.61 -16.98
CA ILE A 274 18.41 -26.80 -17.89
C ILE A 274 18.68 -28.30 -17.99
N GLN A 275 18.41 -28.91 -19.16
CA GLN A 275 18.78 -30.29 -19.53
C GLN A 275 18.61 -31.34 -18.40
N GLY A 276 17.36 -31.66 -18.03
CA GLY A 276 17.06 -32.74 -17.09
C GLY A 276 17.51 -32.47 -15.64
N ARG A 277 17.87 -31.22 -15.31
CA ARG A 277 18.17 -30.80 -13.94
C ARG A 277 16.94 -30.17 -13.27
N PRO A 278 16.84 -30.27 -11.94
CA PRO A 278 15.78 -29.60 -11.21
C PRO A 278 15.77 -28.08 -11.39
N PRO A 279 14.62 -27.40 -11.21
CA PRO A 279 14.46 -25.97 -11.54
C PRO A 279 15.34 -25.00 -10.74
N TRP A 280 15.86 -25.41 -9.58
CA TRP A 280 16.77 -24.60 -8.77
C TRP A 280 18.22 -24.59 -9.27
N TYR A 281 18.54 -25.34 -10.33
CA TYR A 281 19.83 -25.24 -11.01
C TYR A 281 19.78 -24.19 -12.12
N VAL A 282 20.58 -23.14 -11.98
CA VAL A 282 20.60 -21.99 -12.89
C VAL A 282 22.00 -21.83 -13.46
N SER A 283 22.08 -21.43 -14.74
CA SER A 283 23.36 -21.07 -15.36
C SER A 283 23.87 -19.77 -14.75
N HIS A 284 25.09 -19.80 -14.23
CA HIS A 284 25.76 -18.65 -13.65
C HIS A 284 27.00 -18.35 -14.48
N ASP A 285 27.08 -17.13 -15.00
CA ASP A 285 28.22 -16.69 -15.79
C ASP A 285 29.37 -16.26 -14.87
N HIS A 286 30.53 -16.87 -15.05
CA HIS A 286 31.79 -16.40 -14.49
C HIS A 286 32.64 -15.87 -15.64
N TYR A 287 33.50 -14.88 -15.37
CA TYR A 287 34.47 -14.33 -16.34
C TYR A 287 35.35 -15.41 -17.04
N THR A 288 35.35 -16.65 -16.54
CA THR A 288 36.11 -17.80 -17.05
C THR A 288 35.23 -18.94 -17.62
N GLY A 289 33.91 -18.79 -17.74
CA GLY A 289 32.98 -19.77 -18.34
C GLY A 289 31.64 -19.95 -17.60
N MET A 290 30.65 -20.55 -18.26
CA MET A 290 29.34 -20.86 -17.69
C MET A 290 29.40 -22.09 -16.77
N THR A 291 29.02 -21.94 -15.52
CA THR A 291 28.82 -23.06 -14.57
C THR A 291 27.35 -23.19 -14.20
N LEU A 292 26.91 -24.41 -13.90
CA LEU A 292 25.56 -24.66 -13.41
C LEU A 292 25.60 -24.72 -11.88
N GLN A 293 24.76 -23.92 -11.23
CA GLN A 293 24.76 -23.77 -9.78
C GLN A 293 23.34 -23.91 -9.22
N ALA A 294 23.19 -24.66 -8.13
CA ALA A 294 21.93 -24.75 -7.40
C ALA A 294 21.76 -23.57 -6.43
N PHE A 295 20.54 -23.02 -6.39
CA PHE A 295 20.13 -21.91 -5.52
C PHE A 295 18.96 -22.35 -4.63
N PRO A 296 19.19 -22.63 -3.33
CA PRO A 296 18.13 -23.10 -2.42
C PRO A 296 16.91 -22.18 -2.37
N LEU A 297 17.09 -20.86 -2.54
CA LEU A 297 15.98 -19.91 -2.57
C LEU A 297 14.97 -20.18 -3.69
N VAL A 298 15.39 -20.80 -4.80
CA VAL A 298 14.49 -21.13 -5.92
C VAL A 298 13.58 -22.29 -5.52
N ALA A 299 14.15 -23.34 -4.91
CA ALA A 299 13.37 -24.46 -4.36
C ALA A 299 12.40 -23.96 -3.28
N ALA A 300 12.86 -23.09 -2.38
CA ALA A 300 12.02 -22.46 -1.36
C ALA A 300 10.86 -21.65 -1.97
N SER A 301 11.13 -20.92 -3.04
CA SER A 301 10.11 -20.14 -3.76
C SER A 301 9.07 -21.04 -4.41
N ILE A 302 9.48 -22.12 -5.07
CA ILE A 302 8.57 -23.08 -5.70
C ILE A 302 7.63 -23.68 -4.67
N LEU A 303 8.16 -24.14 -3.54
CA LEU A 303 7.34 -24.63 -2.43
C LEU A 303 6.35 -23.55 -1.99
N PHE A 304 6.85 -22.44 -1.44
CA PHE A 304 6.01 -21.39 -0.86
C PHE A 304 4.90 -20.91 -1.81
N CYS A 305 5.27 -20.59 -3.06
CA CYS A 305 4.34 -20.05 -4.04
C CYS A 305 3.34 -21.11 -4.51
N SER A 306 3.76 -22.37 -4.67
CA SER A 306 2.86 -23.47 -5.03
C SER A 306 1.72 -23.58 -4.02
N ARG A 307 2.01 -23.61 -2.72
CA ARG A 307 0.94 -23.63 -1.70
C ARG A 307 0.06 -22.38 -1.78
N ARG A 308 0.65 -21.19 -1.82
CA ARG A 308 -0.11 -19.92 -1.83
C ARG A 308 -1.02 -19.77 -3.05
N LEU A 309 -0.68 -20.41 -4.16
CA LEU A 309 -1.46 -20.45 -5.41
C LEU A 309 -2.36 -21.69 -5.54
N GLY A 310 -2.48 -22.52 -4.49
CA GLY A 310 -3.37 -23.68 -4.46
C GLY A 310 -2.83 -24.93 -5.17
N GLY A 311 -1.53 -25.01 -5.44
CA GLY A 311 -0.82 -26.20 -5.93
C GLY A 311 -1.13 -26.63 -7.36
N ARG A 312 -1.89 -25.83 -8.12
CA ARG A 312 -2.34 -26.23 -9.46
C ARG A 312 -1.23 -26.18 -10.49
N GLY A 313 -1.16 -27.23 -11.31
CA GLY A 313 -0.27 -27.29 -12.47
C GLY A 313 1.19 -27.57 -12.13
N ILE A 314 1.53 -27.80 -10.86
CA ILE A 314 2.88 -28.20 -10.44
C ILE A 314 2.84 -29.66 -10.04
N ASP A 315 3.76 -30.46 -10.61
CA ASP A 315 3.90 -31.87 -10.28
C ASP A 315 4.35 -32.03 -8.82
N GLN A 316 3.67 -32.91 -8.08
CA GLN A 316 4.02 -33.23 -6.69
C GLN A 316 5.47 -33.72 -6.56
N ALA A 317 5.99 -34.45 -7.55
CA ALA A 317 7.38 -34.89 -7.56
C ALA A 317 8.36 -33.71 -7.51
N VAL A 318 8.05 -32.60 -8.19
CA VAL A 318 8.88 -31.38 -8.16
C VAL A 318 8.86 -30.75 -6.76
N LEU A 319 7.72 -30.78 -6.09
CA LEU A 319 7.59 -30.26 -4.72
C LEU A 319 8.34 -31.13 -3.72
N ASP A 320 8.23 -32.45 -3.85
CA ASP A 320 8.94 -33.41 -3.00
C ASP A 320 10.46 -33.29 -3.19
N ASP A 321 10.93 -33.18 -4.43
CA ASP A 321 12.35 -32.97 -4.74
C ASP A 321 12.85 -31.61 -4.22
N ALA A 322 12.04 -30.55 -4.31
CA ALA A 322 12.39 -29.23 -3.78
C ALA A 322 12.53 -29.27 -2.24
N ALA A 323 11.61 -29.95 -1.57
CA ALA A 323 11.65 -30.17 -0.13
C ALA A 323 12.89 -30.96 0.28
N ASN A 324 13.17 -32.09 -0.39
CA ASN A 324 14.34 -32.91 -0.13
C ASN A 324 15.64 -32.13 -0.34
N HIS A 325 15.73 -31.36 -1.44
CA HIS A 325 16.89 -30.52 -1.70
C HIS A 325 17.15 -29.51 -0.58
N LEU A 326 16.11 -28.84 -0.06
CA LEU A 326 16.27 -27.93 1.08
C LEU A 326 16.72 -28.69 2.34
N LEU A 327 16.18 -29.88 2.62
CA LEU A 327 16.59 -30.65 3.79
C LEU A 327 18.07 -31.10 3.70
N GLU A 328 18.57 -31.36 2.50
CA GLU A 328 19.96 -31.76 2.24
C GLU A 328 20.95 -30.58 2.28
N GLU A 329 20.55 -29.40 1.80
CA GLU A 329 21.42 -28.21 1.70
C GLU A 329 21.50 -27.36 2.98
N ALA A 330 20.86 -27.79 4.07
CA ALA A 330 20.94 -27.07 5.34
C ALA A 330 22.41 -27.03 5.82
N ALA A 331 22.96 -25.82 5.94
CA ALA A 331 24.35 -25.58 6.31
C ALA A 331 24.62 -25.93 7.78
N ALA A 332 25.90 -26.18 8.09
CA ALA A 332 26.31 -26.56 9.44
C ALA A 332 26.02 -25.48 10.51
N ASP A 333 25.97 -24.21 10.11
CA ASP A 333 25.62 -23.07 10.95
C ASP A 333 24.10 -22.88 11.14
N GLY A 334 23.28 -23.76 10.57
CA GLY A 334 21.85 -23.86 10.82
C GLY A 334 20.94 -23.20 9.80
N GLY A 335 21.47 -22.44 8.83
CA GLY A 335 20.69 -21.81 7.76
C GLY A 335 20.92 -22.42 6.37
N TRP A 336 20.54 -21.70 5.31
CA TRP A 336 20.76 -22.10 3.91
C TRP A 336 21.70 -21.14 3.18
N PRO A 337 22.66 -21.65 2.40
CA PRO A 337 23.56 -20.80 1.63
C PRO A 337 22.84 -20.19 0.42
N LEU A 338 23.30 -19.02 -0.03
CA LEU A 338 22.80 -18.40 -1.27
C LEU A 338 22.95 -19.35 -2.47
N ARG A 339 24.04 -20.12 -2.51
CA ARG A 339 24.38 -21.10 -3.54
C ARG A 339 24.76 -22.40 -2.85
N ALA A 340 24.19 -23.51 -3.32
CA ALA A 340 24.48 -24.85 -2.82
C ALA A 340 26.00 -25.12 -2.77
N GLY A 341 26.47 -25.72 -1.69
CA GLY A 341 27.90 -26.01 -1.47
C GLY A 341 28.81 -24.82 -1.12
N GLN A 342 28.30 -23.57 -1.04
CA GLN A 342 29.07 -22.46 -0.45
C GLN A 342 29.10 -22.58 1.08
N PRO A 343 30.20 -22.20 1.74
CA PRO A 343 30.25 -22.16 3.19
C PRO A 343 29.41 -20.99 3.75
N GLY A 344 28.58 -21.30 4.74
CA GLY A 344 27.82 -20.30 5.50
C GLY A 344 26.45 -19.99 4.92
N ALA A 345 25.50 -19.74 5.81
CA ALA A 345 24.13 -19.42 5.44
C ALA A 345 23.94 -17.93 5.09
N ASP A 346 23.01 -17.69 4.16
CA ASP A 346 22.51 -16.37 3.78
C ASP A 346 21.16 -16.09 4.45
N ILE A 347 20.96 -14.87 4.94
CA ILE A 347 19.78 -14.50 5.76
C ILE A 347 18.49 -14.62 4.94
N GLU A 348 18.46 -14.05 3.73
CA GLU A 348 17.26 -14.05 2.89
C GLU A 348 16.90 -15.47 2.45
N THR A 349 17.87 -16.22 1.95
CA THR A 349 17.71 -17.62 1.54
C THR A 349 17.23 -18.48 2.69
N THR A 350 17.78 -18.28 3.90
CA THR A 350 17.37 -19.01 5.11
C THR A 350 15.92 -18.71 5.47
N ALA A 351 15.53 -17.43 5.50
CA ALA A 351 14.17 -17.04 5.82
C ALA A 351 13.16 -17.60 4.79
N MET A 352 13.49 -17.55 3.50
CA MET A 352 12.66 -18.14 2.43
C MET A 352 12.55 -19.66 2.56
N ALA A 353 13.65 -20.37 2.86
CA ALA A 353 13.64 -21.81 3.04
C ALA A 353 12.74 -22.25 4.20
N VAL A 354 12.77 -21.53 5.32
CA VAL A 354 11.84 -21.75 6.43
C VAL A 354 10.39 -21.54 6.00
N HIS A 355 10.09 -20.50 5.20
CA HIS A 355 8.74 -20.29 4.65
C HIS A 355 8.27 -21.47 3.80
N GLY A 356 9.11 -21.94 2.87
CA GLY A 356 8.78 -23.08 2.02
C GLY A 356 8.53 -24.36 2.82
N LEU A 357 9.46 -24.70 3.73
CA LEU A 357 9.40 -25.91 4.55
C LEU A 357 8.24 -25.89 5.57
N ALA A 358 8.02 -24.79 6.27
CA ALA A 358 6.99 -24.70 7.30
C ALA A 358 5.57 -24.76 6.73
N ILE A 359 5.38 -24.34 5.48
CA ILE A 359 4.10 -24.42 4.79
C ILE A 359 3.84 -25.82 4.22
N HIS A 360 4.86 -26.51 3.69
CA HIS A 360 4.70 -27.86 3.12
C HIS A 360 4.78 -28.97 4.17
N LYS A 361 5.47 -28.71 5.27
CA LYS A 361 5.67 -29.63 6.40
C LYS A 361 6.18 -31.03 5.97
N PRO A 362 7.18 -31.15 5.08
CA PRO A 362 7.73 -32.45 4.68
C PRO A 362 8.37 -33.16 5.88
N LEU A 363 8.43 -34.50 5.86
CA LEU A 363 8.96 -35.26 7.01
C LEU A 363 10.37 -34.76 7.40
N GLY A 364 10.56 -34.40 8.68
CA GLY A 364 11.86 -33.93 9.20
C GLY A 364 12.11 -32.42 9.12
N TRP A 365 11.16 -31.62 8.61
CA TRP A 365 11.33 -30.17 8.42
C TRP A 365 11.57 -29.34 9.70
N THR A 366 11.01 -29.78 10.84
CA THR A 366 10.96 -28.96 12.06
C THR A 366 12.34 -28.65 12.63
N ARG A 367 13.25 -29.63 12.63
CA ARG A 367 14.58 -29.46 13.21
C ARG A 367 15.46 -28.48 12.41
N PRO A 368 15.57 -28.58 11.06
CA PRO A 368 16.20 -27.54 10.25
C PRO A 368 15.57 -26.15 10.44
N ALA A 369 14.24 -26.06 10.49
CA ALA A 369 13.57 -24.77 10.69
C ALA A 369 13.91 -24.12 12.05
N GLN A 370 13.95 -24.90 13.13
CA GLN A 370 14.35 -24.40 14.45
C GLN A 370 15.81 -23.93 14.49
N LYS A 371 16.73 -24.70 13.90
CA LYS A 371 18.14 -24.28 13.75
C LYS A 371 18.28 -23.01 12.92
N ALA A 372 17.46 -22.85 11.89
CA ALA A 372 17.44 -21.65 11.08
C ALA A 372 16.94 -20.43 11.86
N ALA A 373 15.94 -20.59 12.74
CA ALA A 373 15.53 -19.52 13.64
C ALA A 373 16.67 -19.11 14.59
N GLU A 374 17.41 -20.07 15.17
CA GLU A 374 18.60 -19.79 15.99
C GLU A 374 19.67 -19.03 15.19
N PHE A 375 19.95 -19.48 13.96
CA PHE A 375 20.86 -18.79 13.05
C PHE A 375 20.40 -17.35 12.78
N LEU A 376 19.14 -17.16 12.39
CA LEU A 376 18.60 -15.83 12.09
C LEU A 376 18.71 -14.91 13.30
N LEU A 377 18.34 -15.37 14.49
CA LEU A 377 18.50 -14.60 15.73
C LEU A 377 19.96 -14.23 16.01
N SER A 378 20.92 -15.11 15.71
CA SER A 378 22.35 -14.83 15.87
C SER A 378 22.89 -13.77 14.88
N ARG A 379 22.15 -13.49 13.81
CA ARG A 379 22.50 -12.50 12.77
C ARG A 379 21.79 -11.16 12.93
N GLN A 380 20.97 -10.99 13.97
CA GLN A 380 20.31 -9.71 14.22
C GLN A 380 21.33 -8.62 14.49
N HIS A 381 21.15 -7.45 13.87
CA HIS A 381 21.94 -6.27 14.22
C HIS A 381 21.67 -5.86 15.67
N GLY A 382 22.64 -5.23 16.33
CA GLY A 382 22.49 -4.79 17.74
C GLY A 382 21.29 -3.89 18.01
N ILE A 383 20.75 -3.23 16.97
CA ILE A 383 19.57 -2.35 17.05
C ILE A 383 18.27 -2.99 16.55
N GLY A 384 18.24 -4.28 16.23
CA GLY A 384 17.00 -5.04 16.02
C GLY A 384 16.68 -5.48 14.58
N TYR A 385 17.33 -4.92 13.56
CA TYR A 385 17.03 -5.26 12.15
C TYR A 385 17.94 -6.34 11.56
N TRP A 386 17.57 -6.83 10.37
CA TRP A 386 18.40 -7.70 9.54
C TRP A 386 18.75 -7.03 8.21
N SER A 387 19.98 -7.24 7.75
CA SER A 387 20.46 -6.80 6.43
C SER A 387 21.43 -7.80 5.85
N THR A 388 21.42 -7.96 4.53
CA THR A 388 22.43 -8.73 3.79
C THR A 388 22.94 -7.90 2.61
N LYS A 389 24.21 -8.05 2.26
CA LYS A 389 24.84 -7.25 1.19
C LYS A 389 24.23 -7.63 -0.16
N GLY A 390 23.67 -6.65 -0.87
CA GLY A 390 23.02 -6.88 -2.16
C GLY A 390 21.67 -7.61 -2.07
N GLY A 391 21.14 -7.80 -0.86
CA GLY A 391 19.79 -8.28 -0.62
C GLY A 391 18.76 -7.14 -0.59
N PRO A 392 17.50 -7.47 -0.24
CA PRO A 392 16.43 -6.50 -0.19
C PRO A 392 16.63 -5.48 0.94
N GLY A 393 15.77 -4.44 0.94
CA GLY A 393 15.79 -3.40 1.96
C GLY A 393 15.65 -3.96 3.39
N PRO A 394 16.28 -3.32 4.41
CA PRO A 394 16.27 -3.81 5.78
C PRO A 394 14.87 -4.01 6.39
N ALA A 395 13.90 -3.14 6.05
CA ALA A 395 12.52 -3.28 6.50
C ALA A 395 11.90 -4.60 5.98
N TYR A 396 11.94 -4.83 4.67
CA TYR A 396 11.47 -6.07 4.06
C TYR A 396 12.16 -7.31 4.64
N LEU A 397 13.49 -7.30 4.75
CA LEU A 397 14.25 -8.45 5.24
C LEU A 397 13.96 -8.75 6.72
N THR A 398 13.78 -7.71 7.53
CA THR A 398 13.41 -7.84 8.95
C THR A 398 12.04 -8.49 9.08
N VAL A 399 11.03 -8.02 8.34
CA VAL A 399 9.69 -8.61 8.37
C VAL A 399 9.70 -10.05 7.87
N LEU A 400 10.42 -10.33 6.78
CA LEU A 400 10.60 -11.69 6.26
C LEU A 400 11.26 -12.61 7.31
N THR A 401 12.24 -12.11 8.04
CA THR A 401 12.95 -12.88 9.07
C THR A 401 12.07 -13.15 10.29
N LEU A 402 11.27 -12.17 10.72
CA LEU A 402 10.31 -12.34 11.82
C LEU A 402 9.22 -13.36 11.47
N ASP A 403 8.67 -13.32 10.25
CA ASP A 403 7.74 -14.34 9.77
C ASP A 403 8.38 -15.73 9.75
N ALA A 404 9.65 -15.84 9.33
CA ALA A 404 10.37 -17.11 9.32
C ALA A 404 10.59 -17.66 10.75
N ILE A 405 10.98 -16.82 11.71
CA ILE A 405 11.14 -17.23 13.11
C ILE A 405 9.80 -17.68 13.69
N ALA A 406 8.72 -16.95 13.44
CA ALA A 406 7.37 -17.31 13.85
C ALA A 406 6.96 -18.68 13.28
N LEU A 407 7.15 -18.90 11.98
CA LEU A 407 6.88 -20.18 11.31
C LEU A 407 7.68 -21.35 11.90
N ALA A 408 8.96 -21.14 12.20
CA ALA A 408 9.82 -22.17 12.79
C ALA A 408 9.36 -22.61 14.19
N HIS A 409 8.73 -21.70 14.93
CA HIS A 409 8.12 -21.97 16.24
C HIS A 409 6.66 -22.44 16.16
N GLY A 410 6.07 -22.50 14.96
CA GLY A 410 4.67 -22.86 14.77
C GLY A 410 3.68 -21.78 15.22
N GLU A 411 4.13 -20.52 15.26
CA GLU A 411 3.28 -19.37 15.53
C GLU A 411 2.43 -19.01 14.30
N GLU A 412 1.21 -18.52 14.54
CA GLU A 412 0.27 -18.11 13.48
C GLU A 412 0.26 -16.60 13.24
N SER A 413 0.97 -15.84 14.07
CA SER A 413 1.09 -14.40 13.95
C SER A 413 2.05 -14.07 12.80
N LEU A 414 1.54 -14.02 11.57
CA LEU A 414 2.30 -13.77 10.35
C LEU A 414 1.79 -12.53 9.64
N THR A 415 2.64 -11.95 8.78
CA THR A 415 2.23 -10.82 7.92
C THR A 415 1.48 -11.23 6.65
N PHE A 416 1.08 -12.50 6.54
CA PHE A 416 0.40 -13.08 5.38
C PHE A 416 -0.47 -14.29 5.78
N ALA A 417 -1.47 -14.63 4.98
CA ALA A 417 -2.25 -15.87 5.17
C ALA A 417 -1.50 -17.11 4.65
N ILE A 418 -1.40 -18.17 5.46
CA ILE A 418 -0.70 -19.43 5.06
C ILE A 418 -1.44 -20.13 3.92
N ASP A 419 -2.76 -20.25 4.05
CA ASP A 419 -3.57 -20.96 3.08
C ASP A 419 -3.82 -20.10 1.84
N ALA A 420 -3.94 -20.77 0.69
CA ALA A 420 -4.36 -20.13 -0.54
C ALA A 420 -5.69 -19.43 -0.32
N LEU A 421 -5.84 -18.23 -0.88
CA LEU A 421 -7.14 -17.60 -0.92
C LEU A 421 -8.10 -18.51 -1.71
N PRO A 422 -9.39 -18.56 -1.33
CA PRO A 422 -10.39 -19.27 -2.11
C PRO A 422 -10.32 -18.76 -3.55
N ASP A 423 -10.06 -19.66 -4.49
CA ASP A 423 -9.98 -19.27 -5.89
C ASP A 423 -11.38 -18.86 -6.34
N PRO A 424 -11.58 -17.63 -6.85
CA PRO A 424 -12.86 -17.24 -7.44
C PRO A 424 -13.29 -18.18 -8.58
N GLU A 425 -12.35 -18.88 -9.23
CA GLU A 425 -12.61 -19.90 -10.27
C GLU A 425 -12.86 -21.31 -9.72
N GLN A 426 -12.60 -21.58 -8.42
CA GLN A 426 -12.75 -22.89 -7.77
C GLN A 426 -13.55 -22.78 -6.48
N ASP A 427 -14.60 -21.97 -6.54
CA ASP A 427 -15.70 -22.18 -5.64
C ASP A 427 -16.43 -23.46 -6.06
N ASP A 428 -16.17 -24.55 -5.33
CA ASP A 428 -16.95 -25.80 -5.36
C ASP A 428 -18.40 -25.62 -4.85
N ARG A 429 -18.91 -24.38 -4.81
CA ARG A 429 -20.34 -24.12 -4.95
C ARG A 429 -20.82 -24.87 -6.20
N PRO A 430 -21.77 -25.81 -6.08
CA PRO A 430 -22.42 -26.35 -7.27
C PRO A 430 -22.93 -25.18 -8.12
N GLY A 431 -22.66 -25.25 -9.44
CA GLY A 431 -23.07 -24.24 -10.42
C GLY A 431 -24.57 -23.90 -10.31
N PRO A 432 -25.00 -22.80 -10.95
CA PRO A 432 -26.26 -22.09 -10.66
C PRO A 432 -27.52 -22.79 -11.19
N GLU A 433 -27.69 -24.07 -10.88
CA GLU A 433 -28.90 -24.83 -11.21
C GLU A 433 -29.55 -25.56 -10.02
N ALA A 434 -28.94 -25.58 -8.82
CA ALA A 434 -29.42 -26.43 -7.73
C ALA A 434 -30.19 -25.75 -6.57
N ASP A 435 -30.19 -24.43 -6.38
CA ASP A 435 -31.10 -23.82 -5.37
C ASP A 435 -31.37 -22.33 -5.63
N GLU A 436 -31.91 -21.99 -6.81
CA GLU A 436 -32.31 -20.62 -7.11
C GLU A 436 -33.62 -20.22 -6.37
N LYS A 437 -33.73 -20.40 -5.05
CA LYS A 437 -34.94 -19.98 -4.31
C LYS A 437 -35.09 -18.46 -4.24
N ASN A 438 -33.99 -17.72 -4.03
CA ASN A 438 -34.01 -16.25 -3.99
C ASN A 438 -32.98 -15.66 -4.97
N VAL A 439 -33.45 -14.94 -5.98
CA VAL A 439 -32.64 -14.31 -7.02
C VAL A 439 -32.98 -12.84 -7.08
N PHE A 440 -31.97 -11.98 -7.09
CA PHE A 440 -32.11 -10.55 -7.30
C PHE A 440 -30.90 -10.04 -8.09
N ARG A 441 -30.93 -10.22 -9.41
CA ARG A 441 -29.77 -9.97 -10.28
C ARG A 441 -30.13 -9.16 -11.50
N ARG A 442 -29.18 -8.38 -12.03
CA ARG A 442 -29.41 -7.63 -13.25
C ARG A 442 -29.39 -8.55 -14.48
N VAL A 443 -30.37 -8.39 -15.37
CA VAL A 443 -30.45 -9.14 -16.64
C VAL A 443 -30.85 -8.19 -17.76
N GLY A 444 -29.91 -7.87 -18.65
CA GLY A 444 -30.11 -6.89 -19.73
C GLY A 444 -30.48 -5.51 -19.19
N GLU A 445 -31.61 -4.97 -19.66
CA GLU A 445 -32.16 -3.67 -19.22
C GLU A 445 -33.10 -3.78 -17.99
N GLY A 446 -33.30 -4.98 -17.44
CA GLY A 446 -34.17 -5.24 -16.31
C GLY A 446 -33.49 -5.93 -15.14
N TRP A 447 -34.27 -6.17 -14.08
CA TRP A 447 -33.83 -6.92 -12.90
C TRP A 447 -34.63 -8.20 -12.77
N GLU A 448 -33.94 -9.34 -12.81
CA GLU A 448 -34.53 -10.64 -12.54
C GLU A 448 -34.69 -10.83 -11.04
N VAL A 449 -35.92 -11.12 -10.64
CA VAL A 449 -36.28 -11.27 -9.23
C VAL A 449 -37.08 -12.55 -9.02
N ARG A 450 -36.69 -13.33 -8.00
CA ARG A 450 -37.41 -14.48 -7.47
C ARG A 450 -37.20 -14.54 -5.96
N TYR A 451 -38.23 -14.96 -5.24
CA TYR A 451 -38.16 -15.13 -3.78
C TYR A 451 -38.88 -16.40 -3.38
N ASP A 452 -38.27 -17.14 -2.46
CA ASP A 452 -38.71 -18.41 -1.88
C ASP A 452 -39.20 -19.47 -2.90
N GLY A 453 -38.47 -19.60 -4.02
CA GLY A 453 -38.81 -20.53 -5.10
C GLY A 453 -40.07 -20.15 -5.89
N GLY A 454 -40.62 -18.95 -5.66
CA GLY A 454 -41.79 -18.43 -6.35
C GLY A 454 -41.57 -18.09 -7.82
N LYS A 455 -42.59 -17.47 -8.45
CA LYS A 455 -42.54 -17.08 -9.85
C LYS A 455 -41.40 -16.08 -10.12
N LYS A 456 -40.56 -16.39 -11.11
CA LYS A 456 -39.54 -15.47 -11.65
C LYS A 456 -40.22 -14.30 -12.36
N ILE A 457 -39.84 -13.08 -12.00
CA ILE A 457 -40.31 -11.83 -12.61
C ILE A 457 -39.13 -11.00 -13.10
N VAL A 458 -39.37 -10.11 -14.06
CA VAL A 458 -38.36 -9.14 -14.54
C VAL A 458 -38.93 -7.73 -14.32
N LEU A 459 -38.27 -6.94 -13.48
CA LEU A 459 -38.60 -5.54 -13.28
C LEU A 459 -37.96 -4.70 -14.40
N LEU A 460 -38.78 -4.03 -15.19
CA LEU A 460 -38.35 -3.11 -16.24
C LEU A 460 -38.38 -1.65 -15.75
N GLY A 461 -37.34 -0.88 -16.06
CA GLY A 461 -37.21 0.55 -15.74
C GLY A 461 -36.72 0.89 -14.32
N THR A 462 -36.20 2.11 -14.16
CA THR A 462 -35.49 2.65 -12.97
C THR A 462 -34.42 1.73 -12.42
N SER A 463 -33.18 1.85 -12.92
CA SER A 463 -32.06 0.97 -12.56
C SER A 463 -31.56 1.18 -11.12
N LEU A 464 -31.68 2.40 -10.61
CA LEU A 464 -31.03 2.82 -9.36
C LEU A 464 -31.73 2.28 -8.11
N GLY A 465 -33.06 2.11 -8.13
CA GLY A 465 -33.81 1.58 -6.99
C GLY A 465 -33.54 0.10 -6.71
N PRO A 466 -33.70 -0.79 -7.71
CA PRO A 466 -33.28 -2.19 -7.60
C PRO A 466 -31.79 -2.33 -7.32
N ALA A 467 -30.91 -1.50 -7.91
CA ALA A 467 -29.48 -1.51 -7.60
C ALA A 467 -29.19 -1.20 -6.12
N SER A 468 -29.88 -0.23 -5.51
CA SER A 468 -29.76 0.03 -4.07
C SER A 468 -30.22 -1.16 -3.22
N ILE A 469 -31.25 -1.89 -3.65
CA ILE A 469 -31.70 -3.11 -2.96
C ILE A 469 -30.65 -4.21 -3.11
N ALA A 470 -30.16 -4.48 -4.32
CA ALA A 470 -29.12 -5.48 -4.58
C ALA A 470 -27.86 -5.23 -3.74
N TYR A 471 -27.42 -3.98 -3.66
CA TYR A 471 -26.26 -3.57 -2.86
C TYR A 471 -26.42 -3.90 -1.36
N LEU A 472 -27.64 -3.76 -0.82
CA LEU A 472 -27.96 -4.12 0.56
C LEU A 472 -28.08 -5.64 0.74
N LEU A 473 -28.64 -6.35 -0.24
CA LEU A 473 -28.79 -7.81 -0.22
C LEU A 473 -27.44 -8.55 -0.28
N GLU A 474 -26.45 -8.00 -0.97
CA GLU A 474 -25.05 -8.47 -0.97
C GLU A 474 -24.38 -8.36 0.40
N ARG A 475 -24.89 -7.50 1.28
CA ARG A 475 -24.27 -7.13 2.55
C ARG A 475 -25.24 -7.32 3.71
N PRO A 476 -25.74 -8.55 3.95
CA PRO A 476 -26.66 -8.80 5.05
C PRO A 476 -26.00 -8.44 6.38
N ASN A 477 -26.77 -7.83 7.27
CA ASN A 477 -26.37 -7.37 8.60
C ASN A 477 -25.26 -6.30 8.64
N LYS A 478 -24.89 -5.65 7.52
CA LYS A 478 -23.94 -4.51 7.52
C LYS A 478 -24.65 -3.16 7.44
N LYS A 479 -24.24 -2.20 8.28
CA LYS A 479 -24.72 -0.81 8.24
C LYS A 479 -24.03 -0.05 7.09
N VAL A 480 -24.81 0.56 6.21
CA VAL A 480 -24.35 1.31 5.04
C VAL A 480 -24.77 2.78 5.15
N SER A 481 -23.83 3.70 4.98
CA SER A 481 -24.10 5.13 4.96
C SER A 481 -24.88 5.52 3.70
N ALA A 482 -25.89 6.37 3.85
CA ALA A 482 -26.76 6.78 2.74
C ALA A 482 -26.00 7.53 1.63
N ILE A 483 -24.91 8.21 1.97
CA ILE A 483 -24.07 8.93 1.01
C ILE A 483 -23.26 7.92 0.18
N ASP A 484 -22.69 6.91 0.83
CA ASP A 484 -21.84 5.92 0.18
C ASP A 484 -22.67 4.98 -0.71
N LEU A 485 -23.89 4.65 -0.28
CA LEU A 485 -24.86 3.92 -1.09
C LEU A 485 -25.31 4.71 -2.33
N ASP A 486 -25.60 6.02 -2.18
CA ASP A 486 -26.00 6.88 -3.30
C ASP A 486 -24.87 7.07 -4.31
N LYS A 487 -23.61 7.15 -3.84
CA LYS A 487 -22.41 7.19 -4.70
C LYS A 487 -22.16 5.88 -5.43
N ALA A 488 -22.12 4.76 -4.69
CA ALA A 488 -21.85 3.44 -5.25
C ALA A 488 -22.84 3.05 -6.36
N VAL A 489 -24.11 3.46 -6.21
CA VAL A 489 -25.16 3.21 -7.21
C VAL A 489 -25.20 4.29 -8.29
N GLY A 490 -24.77 5.53 -7.98
CA GLY A 490 -24.80 6.70 -8.87
C GLY A 490 -23.69 6.76 -9.93
N ASP A 491 -22.51 6.20 -9.67
CA ASP A 491 -21.34 6.24 -10.58
C ASP A 491 -21.41 5.23 -11.75
N SER A 492 -22.49 4.44 -11.82
CA SER A 492 -22.73 3.54 -12.95
C SER A 492 -23.10 4.35 -14.22
N GLN A 493 -22.42 4.09 -15.35
CA GLN A 493 -22.44 4.81 -16.66
C GLN A 493 -23.82 5.06 -17.35
N HIS A 494 -24.95 4.99 -16.67
CA HIS A 494 -26.28 5.24 -17.23
C HIS A 494 -27.07 6.40 -16.60
N ALA A 495 -26.53 7.08 -15.58
CA ALA A 495 -27.16 8.26 -14.98
C ALA A 495 -27.35 9.44 -15.96
N ALA A 496 -26.59 9.49 -17.06
CA ALA A 496 -26.74 10.52 -18.10
C ALA A 496 -27.99 10.33 -18.98
N ARG A 497 -28.49 9.10 -19.14
CA ARG A 497 -29.66 8.81 -20.01
C ARG A 497 -31.01 8.98 -19.30
N GLU A 498 -31.06 8.78 -17.99
CA GLU A 498 -32.32 8.84 -17.22
C GLU A 498 -32.75 10.28 -16.86
N ARG A 499 -31.91 11.29 -17.10
CA ARG A 499 -32.25 12.71 -16.92
C ARG A 499 -33.25 13.25 -17.95
N ILE A 500 -33.53 12.50 -19.02
CA ILE A 500 -34.37 12.96 -20.13
C ILE A 500 -35.86 12.59 -19.94
N ASP A 501 -36.18 11.59 -19.10
CA ASP A 501 -37.53 10.98 -19.02
C ASP A 501 -38.31 11.24 -17.70
N LEU A 502 -37.87 12.17 -16.86
CA LEU A 502 -38.65 12.60 -15.69
C LEU A 502 -39.42 13.89 -16.02
N ASN A 503 -40.72 13.74 -16.22
CA ASN A 503 -41.69 14.79 -16.47
C ASN A 503 -41.48 16.04 -15.60
N HIS A 504 -41.53 17.18 -16.29
CA HIS A 504 -41.74 18.54 -15.78
C HIS A 504 -42.93 18.58 -14.80
N GLU A 505 -42.69 18.71 -13.50
CA GLU A 505 -43.58 19.43 -12.56
C GLU A 505 -42.97 19.59 -11.14
N GLU A 506 -41.83 18.97 -10.82
CA GLU A 506 -41.10 19.22 -9.55
C GLU A 506 -39.68 19.79 -9.73
N LEU A 507 -39.37 20.31 -10.93
CA LEU A 507 -38.02 20.75 -11.33
C LEU A 507 -37.64 22.18 -10.95
N GLU A 508 -38.50 22.95 -10.28
CA GLU A 508 -38.18 24.34 -9.90
C GLU A 508 -37.47 24.50 -8.55
N SER A 509 -37.14 23.42 -7.84
CA SER A 509 -36.32 23.51 -6.60
C SER A 509 -35.05 22.66 -6.60
N ALA A 510 -34.67 22.09 -7.74
CA ALA A 510 -33.55 21.15 -7.86
C ALA A 510 -32.33 21.71 -8.61
N ASP A 511 -32.29 23.01 -8.89
CA ASP A 511 -31.18 23.64 -9.62
C ASP A 511 -30.02 24.13 -8.72
N GLN A 512 -29.90 23.57 -7.51
CA GLN A 512 -28.76 23.83 -6.62
C GLN A 512 -28.33 22.54 -5.91
N MET A 513 -27.54 21.73 -6.61
CA MET A 513 -26.73 20.69 -6.00
C MET A 513 -25.27 20.93 -6.42
N PRO A 514 -24.30 21.01 -5.49
CA PRO A 514 -22.90 21.23 -5.82
C PRO A 514 -22.36 20.05 -6.63
N ASN A 515 -21.67 20.35 -7.74
CA ASN A 515 -20.75 19.40 -8.35
C ASN A 515 -19.54 19.20 -7.41
N CYS A 516 -18.82 18.08 -7.49
CA CYS A 516 -17.57 17.85 -6.75
C CYS A 516 -16.50 18.94 -7.03
N GLN A 517 -16.68 19.73 -8.09
CA GLN A 517 -15.96 20.97 -8.38
C GLN A 517 -16.11 22.01 -7.25
N GLU A 518 -17.31 22.22 -6.70
CA GLU A 518 -17.57 23.33 -5.74
C GLU A 518 -17.06 23.05 -4.32
N VAL A 519 -16.83 21.78 -3.95
CA VAL A 519 -16.24 21.45 -2.64
C VAL A 519 -14.73 21.69 -2.68
N ALA A 520 -14.08 21.32 -3.79
CA ALA A 520 -12.68 21.66 -4.05
C ALA A 520 -12.48 23.18 -4.22
N ASP A 521 -13.40 23.87 -4.92
CA ASP A 521 -13.37 25.32 -5.04
C ASP A 521 -13.61 26.03 -3.69
N ARG A 522 -14.33 25.43 -2.74
CA ARG A 522 -14.60 26.05 -1.42
C ARG A 522 -13.41 26.03 -0.47
N ASP A 523 -12.64 24.95 -0.47
CA ASP A 523 -11.41 24.87 0.31
C ASP A 523 -10.30 25.70 -0.36
N ALA A 524 -10.26 25.73 -1.71
CA ALA A 524 -9.38 26.62 -2.46
C ALA A 524 -9.73 28.12 -2.26
N LEU A 525 -11.02 28.48 -2.20
CA LEU A 525 -11.47 29.83 -1.85
C LEU A 525 -11.08 30.24 -0.43
N ARG A 526 -11.25 29.32 0.55
CA ARG A 526 -10.85 29.60 1.95
C ARG A 526 -9.34 29.74 2.10
N ALA A 527 -8.58 28.90 1.41
CA ALA A 527 -7.12 28.98 1.37
C ALA A 527 -6.65 30.26 0.68
N ALA A 528 -7.27 30.65 -0.43
CA ALA A 528 -6.96 31.90 -1.12
C ALA A 528 -7.34 33.15 -0.30
N GLU A 529 -8.44 33.12 0.47
CA GLU A 529 -8.81 34.20 1.41
C GLU A 529 -7.83 34.31 2.59
N ALA A 530 -7.38 33.18 3.13
CA ALA A 530 -6.36 33.15 4.18
C ALA A 530 -5.02 33.67 3.64
N ALA A 531 -4.60 33.22 2.47
CA ALA A 531 -3.39 33.67 1.80
C ALA A 531 -3.43 35.16 1.44
N LEU A 532 -4.59 35.68 1.01
CA LEU A 532 -4.76 37.11 0.74
C LEU A 532 -4.62 37.95 2.01
N THR A 533 -5.16 37.45 3.13
CA THR A 533 -5.06 38.12 4.44
C THR A 533 -3.61 38.14 4.92
N GLU A 534 -2.89 37.02 4.76
CA GLU A 534 -1.48 36.91 5.11
C GLU A 534 -0.59 37.80 4.23
N ALA A 535 -0.79 37.80 2.92
CA ALA A 535 -0.03 38.62 1.97
C ALA A 535 -0.20 40.12 2.25
N ARG A 536 -1.41 40.57 2.60
CA ARG A 536 -1.67 41.97 3.01
C ARG A 536 -0.98 42.32 4.32
N CYS A 537 -0.90 41.39 5.27
CA CYS A 537 -0.20 41.61 6.54
C CYS A 537 1.32 41.77 6.30
N LYS A 538 1.90 40.91 5.46
CA LYS A 538 3.31 40.99 5.05
C LYS A 538 3.63 42.25 4.24
N LEU A 539 2.69 42.73 3.42
CA LEU A 539 2.88 43.95 2.64
C LEU A 539 3.04 45.18 3.54
N GLU A 540 2.27 45.27 4.63
CA GLU A 540 2.40 46.37 5.60
C GLU A 540 3.73 46.30 6.37
N GLU A 541 4.22 45.09 6.65
CA GLU A 541 5.54 44.88 7.26
C GLU A 541 6.68 45.26 6.31
N ALA A 542 6.61 44.88 5.03
CA ALA A 542 7.57 45.23 3.99
C ALA A 542 7.60 46.75 3.70
N LYS A 543 6.44 47.42 3.74
CA LYS A 543 6.34 48.89 3.62
C LYS A 543 6.99 49.63 4.80
N GLN A 544 6.95 49.05 6.00
CA GLN A 544 7.60 49.62 7.19
C GLN A 544 9.11 49.38 7.23
N SER A 545 9.59 48.27 6.65
CA SER A 545 11.02 47.95 6.54
C SER A 545 11.71 48.62 5.35
N GLY A 546 10.94 49.12 4.37
CA GLY A 546 11.45 49.82 3.19
C GLY A 546 11.98 48.90 2.08
N ASP A 547 11.60 47.61 2.10
CA ASP A 547 11.99 46.65 1.06
C ASP A 547 11.09 46.80 -0.17
N VAL A 548 11.57 47.56 -1.14
CA VAL A 548 10.86 47.87 -2.40
C VAL A 548 10.59 46.61 -3.22
N THR A 549 11.54 45.67 -3.25
CA THR A 549 11.45 44.42 -4.00
C THR A 549 10.42 43.45 -3.42
N GLU A 550 10.37 43.34 -2.09
CA GLU A 550 9.37 42.51 -1.40
C GLU A 550 7.96 43.12 -1.51
N THR A 551 7.88 44.45 -1.47
CA THR A 551 6.63 45.21 -1.67
C THR A 551 6.01 44.94 -3.05
N GLU A 552 6.78 45.06 -4.14
CA GLU A 552 6.29 44.84 -5.52
C GLU A 552 5.83 43.37 -5.74
N SER A 553 6.55 42.42 -5.15
CA SER A 553 6.21 40.99 -5.20
C SER A 553 4.88 40.68 -4.48
N LEU A 554 4.70 41.24 -3.28
CA LEU A 554 3.49 41.04 -2.48
C LEU A 554 2.27 41.75 -3.08
N GLU A 555 2.44 42.93 -3.69
CA GLU A 555 1.37 43.61 -4.43
C GLU A 555 0.91 42.78 -5.63
N THR A 556 1.85 42.19 -6.38
CA THR A 556 1.55 41.28 -7.49
C THR A 556 0.82 40.02 -7.02
N GLN A 557 1.23 39.45 -5.88
CA GLN A 557 0.58 38.26 -5.29
C GLN A 557 -0.84 38.57 -4.81
N ILE A 558 -1.06 39.75 -4.22
CA ILE A 558 -2.39 40.23 -3.79
C ILE A 558 -3.31 40.39 -5.00
N ASP A 559 -2.85 41.03 -6.07
CA ASP A 559 -3.64 41.21 -7.30
C ASP A 559 -4.05 39.88 -7.93
N GLN A 560 -3.16 38.89 -7.95
CA GLN A 560 -3.44 37.54 -8.45
C GLN A 560 -4.48 36.80 -7.61
N LEU A 561 -4.36 36.89 -6.27
CA LEU A 561 -5.31 36.28 -5.34
C LEU A 561 -6.69 36.95 -5.39
N GLU A 562 -6.74 38.28 -5.51
CA GLU A 562 -8.00 39.01 -5.66
C GLU A 562 -8.70 38.70 -6.99
N HIS A 563 -7.94 38.59 -8.08
CA HIS A 563 -8.46 38.19 -9.38
C HIS A 563 -9.03 36.76 -9.34
N TYR A 564 -8.32 35.83 -8.69
CA TYR A 564 -8.76 34.46 -8.47
C TYR A 564 -10.03 34.37 -7.60
N LEU A 565 -10.12 35.13 -6.51
CA LEU A 565 -11.30 35.14 -5.64
C LEU A 565 -12.53 35.77 -6.33
N LYS A 566 -12.31 36.76 -7.20
CA LYS A 566 -13.37 37.42 -7.96
C LYS A 566 -13.93 36.55 -9.08
N SER A 567 -13.10 35.72 -9.72
CA SER A 567 -13.55 34.77 -10.74
C SER A 567 -14.23 33.55 -10.14
N ALA A 568 -13.83 33.11 -8.94
CA ALA A 568 -14.36 31.93 -8.27
C ALA A 568 -15.69 32.15 -7.52
N ARG A 569 -16.05 33.40 -7.16
CA ARG A 569 -17.31 33.73 -6.46
C ARG A 569 -18.44 34.07 -7.46
N GLY A 570 -19.02 33.05 -8.11
CA GLY A 570 -20.23 33.19 -8.93
C GLY A 570 -21.51 33.54 -8.13
N LEU A 571 -22.54 34.05 -8.82
CA LEU A 571 -23.79 34.60 -8.24
C LEU A 571 -24.60 33.61 -7.38
N SER A 572 -24.35 33.52 -6.08
CA SER A 572 -25.36 33.33 -5.01
C SER A 572 -24.67 33.05 -3.67
N GLY A 573 -24.33 34.11 -2.93
CA GLY A 573 -23.69 34.00 -1.63
C GLY A 573 -24.62 33.49 -0.53
N LYS A 574 -24.46 32.21 -0.13
CA LYS A 574 -24.64 31.70 1.26
C LYS A 574 -24.37 30.19 1.38
N THR A 575 -23.70 29.78 2.46
CA THR A 575 -23.27 28.40 2.74
C THR A 575 -24.29 27.65 3.63
N ARG A 576 -24.54 26.35 3.38
CA ARG A 576 -25.39 25.43 4.18
C ARG A 576 -24.57 24.27 4.77
N SER A 577 -25.05 23.66 5.86
CA SER A 577 -24.34 22.71 6.76
C SER A 577 -24.35 21.23 6.30
N PHE A 578 -23.35 20.46 6.75
CA PHE A 578 -23.09 19.04 6.43
C PHE A 578 -24.20 18.07 6.88
N ALA A 579 -24.96 18.43 7.93
CA ALA A 579 -26.10 17.63 8.40
C ALA A 579 -27.23 17.53 7.36
N ASP A 580 -27.41 18.57 6.54
CA ASP A 580 -28.45 18.61 5.51
C ASP A 580 -28.14 17.68 4.32
N VAL A 581 -26.85 17.47 4.00
CA VAL A 581 -26.43 16.65 2.87
C VAL A 581 -26.70 15.17 3.13
N ARG A 582 -26.35 14.70 4.34
CA ARG A 582 -26.60 13.31 4.75
C ARG A 582 -28.09 13.00 4.79
N GLU A 583 -28.90 13.91 5.33
CA GLU A 583 -30.34 13.71 5.46
C GLU A 583 -31.07 13.70 4.11
N ARG A 584 -30.58 14.51 3.14
CA ARG A 584 -31.10 14.49 1.76
C ARG A 584 -30.68 13.22 1.01
N ALA A 585 -29.45 12.76 1.15
CA ALA A 585 -29.02 11.48 0.57
C ALA A 585 -29.87 10.33 1.11
N ARG A 586 -30.09 10.28 2.43
CA ARG A 586 -30.97 9.31 3.09
C ARG A 586 -32.39 9.36 2.54
N SER A 587 -32.97 10.55 2.41
CA SER A 587 -34.31 10.73 1.85
C SER A 587 -34.42 10.27 0.39
N ARG A 588 -33.43 10.58 -0.45
CA ARG A 588 -33.40 10.17 -1.87
C ARG A 588 -33.29 8.65 -2.04
N VAL A 589 -32.37 8.02 -1.31
CA VAL A 589 -32.17 6.56 -1.33
C VAL A 589 -33.41 5.84 -0.80
N ALA A 590 -33.95 6.29 0.34
CA ALA A 590 -35.18 5.72 0.90
C ALA A 590 -36.37 5.85 -0.07
N ALA A 591 -36.53 6.99 -0.74
CA ALA A 591 -37.58 7.18 -1.74
C ALA A 591 -37.41 6.27 -2.97
N ARG A 592 -36.18 5.99 -3.42
CA ARG A 592 -35.91 5.05 -4.52
C ARG A 592 -36.22 3.59 -4.12
N ILE A 593 -35.79 3.17 -2.94
CA ILE A 593 -36.07 1.82 -2.43
C ILE A 593 -37.58 1.64 -2.27
N ARG A 594 -38.29 2.57 -1.62
CA ARG A 594 -39.75 2.50 -1.45
C ARG A 594 -40.52 2.46 -2.77
N ARG A 595 -40.09 3.21 -3.79
CA ARG A 595 -40.69 3.13 -5.14
C ARG A 595 -40.52 1.75 -5.75
N THR A 596 -39.37 1.12 -5.54
CA THR A 596 -39.09 -0.24 -6.02
C THR A 596 -39.91 -1.28 -5.26
N LEU A 597 -40.05 -1.13 -3.94
CA LEU A 597 -40.94 -1.97 -3.12
C LEU A 597 -42.40 -1.89 -3.58
N LYS A 598 -42.90 -0.69 -3.91
CA LYS A 598 -44.26 -0.51 -4.45
C LYS A 598 -44.47 -1.17 -5.83
N LYS A 599 -43.42 -1.22 -6.66
CA LYS A 599 -43.45 -1.97 -7.92
C LYS A 599 -43.46 -3.48 -7.64
N LEU A 600 -42.61 -3.94 -6.72
CA LEU A 600 -42.56 -5.33 -6.27
C LEU A 600 -43.86 -5.80 -5.62
N GLU A 601 -44.59 -4.93 -4.93
CA GLU A 601 -45.87 -5.30 -4.28
C GLU A 601 -46.91 -5.80 -5.29
N LYS A 602 -46.87 -5.32 -6.53
CA LYS A 602 -47.79 -5.77 -7.60
C LYS A 602 -47.38 -7.10 -8.23
N GLU A 603 -46.08 -7.33 -8.39
CA GLU A 603 -45.52 -8.45 -9.17
C GLU A 603 -45.05 -9.62 -8.28
N CYS A 604 -44.55 -9.33 -7.07
CA CYS A 604 -44.10 -10.29 -6.06
C CYS A 604 -44.40 -9.76 -4.63
N PRO A 605 -45.66 -9.83 -4.15
CA PRO A 605 -46.07 -9.30 -2.86
C PRO A 605 -45.29 -9.87 -1.67
N ALA A 606 -44.93 -11.16 -1.73
CA ALA A 606 -44.18 -11.85 -0.68
C ALA A 606 -42.78 -11.25 -0.49
N LEU A 607 -42.10 -10.90 -1.59
CA LEU A 607 -40.80 -10.27 -1.53
C LEU A 607 -40.88 -8.82 -1.03
N ALA A 608 -41.86 -8.05 -1.51
CA ALA A 608 -42.06 -6.68 -1.05
C ALA A 608 -42.25 -6.64 0.48
N LYS A 609 -43.07 -7.54 1.03
CA LYS A 609 -43.30 -7.69 2.47
C LYS A 609 -42.02 -8.08 3.24
N HIS A 610 -41.22 -9.00 2.68
CA HIS A 610 -39.96 -9.40 3.29
C HIS A 610 -38.97 -8.24 3.36
N LEU A 611 -38.74 -7.53 2.25
CA LEU A 611 -37.78 -6.42 2.20
C LEU A 611 -38.24 -5.23 3.06
N ASP A 612 -39.53 -4.90 3.06
CA ASP A 612 -40.08 -3.81 3.88
C ASP A 612 -39.91 -4.10 5.39
N ALA A 613 -40.06 -5.36 5.80
CA ALA A 613 -39.87 -5.78 7.19
C ALA A 613 -38.40 -5.92 7.60
N LYS A 614 -37.46 -6.02 6.65
CA LYS A 614 -36.06 -6.41 6.91
C LYS A 614 -35.05 -5.35 6.51
N ILE A 615 -35.45 -4.28 5.83
CA ILE A 615 -34.59 -3.13 5.56
C ILE A 615 -34.86 -2.04 6.61
N ASP A 616 -33.84 -1.73 7.41
CA ASP A 616 -33.85 -0.58 8.31
C ASP A 616 -33.43 0.69 7.54
N PHE A 617 -34.25 1.75 7.65
CA PHE A 617 -34.02 3.06 7.06
C PHE A 617 -33.54 4.12 8.09
N GLY A 618 -33.04 3.67 9.24
CA GLY A 618 -32.47 4.49 10.31
C GLY A 618 -31.27 5.34 9.89
N GLY A 619 -30.43 5.74 10.86
CA GLY A 619 -29.27 6.62 10.61
C GLY A 619 -28.28 6.07 9.57
N ASN A 620 -28.20 4.74 9.46
CA ASN A 620 -27.54 4.00 8.37
C ASN A 620 -28.53 2.95 7.85
N LEU A 621 -28.49 2.65 6.56
CA LEU A 621 -29.35 1.64 5.94
C LEU A 621 -28.76 0.25 6.18
N GLN A 622 -29.61 -0.74 6.48
CA GLN A 622 -29.16 -2.11 6.77
C GLN A 622 -30.24 -3.11 6.35
N TYR A 623 -29.84 -4.23 5.77
CA TYR A 623 -30.73 -5.37 5.51
C TYR A 623 -30.46 -6.49 6.54
N CYS A 624 -31.48 -6.87 7.32
CA CYS A 624 -31.40 -7.77 8.47
C CYS A 624 -32.25 -9.04 8.26
N PRO A 625 -31.79 -10.04 7.48
CA PRO A 625 -32.55 -11.27 7.21
C PRO A 625 -32.66 -12.20 8.44
N ALA A 626 -33.61 -13.14 8.39
CA ALA A 626 -33.55 -14.33 9.26
C ALA A 626 -32.40 -15.27 8.82
N ALA A 627 -31.94 -16.15 9.71
CA ALA A 627 -30.67 -16.88 9.60
C ALA A 627 -30.51 -17.82 8.37
N ASP A 628 -31.50 -17.93 7.50
CA ASP A 628 -31.59 -18.88 6.39
C ASP A 628 -31.82 -18.26 5.00
N VAL A 629 -31.97 -16.92 4.87
CA VAL A 629 -32.24 -16.29 3.56
C VAL A 629 -30.95 -15.94 2.82
N ARG A 630 -30.59 -16.72 1.81
CA ARG A 630 -29.48 -16.44 0.87
C ARG A 630 -30.00 -15.90 -0.46
N TRP A 631 -29.34 -14.87 -0.98
CA TRP A 631 -29.67 -14.21 -2.25
C TRP A 631 -28.61 -14.47 -3.30
N VAL A 632 -29.03 -14.68 -4.55
CA VAL A 632 -28.16 -14.60 -5.73
C VAL A 632 -28.26 -13.18 -6.30
N THR A 633 -27.22 -12.38 -6.11
CA THR A 633 -27.11 -10.99 -6.59
C THR A 633 -25.96 -10.84 -7.60
N SER A 634 -26.10 -9.95 -8.58
CA SER A 634 -25.04 -9.56 -9.53
C SER A 634 -25.24 -8.15 -10.07
#